data_AF-A0A2A2Y821-F1
#
_entry.id   AF-A0A2A2Y821-F1
#
_cell.length_a   1.000
_cell.length_b   1.000
_cell.length_c   1.000
_cell.angle_alpha   90.00
_cell.angle_beta   90.00
_cell.angle_gamma   90.00
#
_symmetry.space_group_name_H-M   'P 1'
#
loop_
_entity.id
_entity.type
_entity.pdbx_description
1 polymer ?
#
loop_
_entity_poly.entity_id
_entity_poly.type
_entity_poly.pdbx_seq_one_letter_code
_entity_poly.pdbx_strand_id
1 'polypeptide(L)'
;LLQPWNAGAKWYWDTLVDADLGANTMGWQWAGGCGADAAPYFRVFNPVLQGEKFDPDGDYVRRWVPELAKLPAEWIHQPWEAPMHVLAEAGIKLGKDYPAPLIGLTAGRDRALKALKGMRP
;
A
#
# COMPACT_ATOMS: atom_id res chain seq x y z
N LEU A 1 5.42 -1.36 -6.50
CA LEU A 1 6.62 -2.23 -6.35
C LEU A 1 7.10 -2.85 -7.67
N LEU A 2 6.21 -3.04 -8.66
CA LEU A 2 6.52 -3.69 -9.94
C LEU A 2 7.10 -5.11 -9.75
N GLN A 3 6.39 -5.88 -8.92
CA GLN A 3 6.65 -7.29 -8.64
C GLN A 3 5.61 -8.13 -9.37
N PRO A 4 5.95 -9.37 -9.75
CA PRO A 4 4.99 -10.22 -10.44
C PRO A 4 3.89 -10.66 -9.47
N TRP A 5 2.63 -10.57 -9.89
CA TRP A 5 1.47 -10.77 -9.01
C TRP A 5 1.38 -12.20 -8.45
N ASN A 6 1.95 -13.18 -9.16
CA ASN A 6 2.00 -14.58 -8.75
C ASN A 6 2.73 -14.78 -7.41
N ALA A 7 3.72 -13.94 -7.10
CA ALA A 7 4.39 -13.97 -5.79
C ALA A 7 3.42 -13.58 -4.66
N GLY A 8 2.57 -12.58 -4.90
CA GLY A 8 1.51 -12.19 -3.98
C GLY A 8 0.43 -13.27 -3.83
N ALA A 9 0.01 -13.86 -4.95
CA ALA A 9 -0.96 -14.97 -4.95
C ALA A 9 -0.46 -16.18 -4.15
N LYS A 10 0.83 -16.52 -4.27
CA LYS A 10 1.45 -17.59 -3.49
C LYS A 10 1.50 -17.27 -2.00
N TRP A 11 1.87 -16.05 -1.63
CA TRP A 11 1.84 -15.64 -0.23
C TRP A 11 0.43 -15.74 0.36
N TYR A 12 -0.58 -15.25 -0.36
CA TYR A 12 -1.98 -15.34 0.07
C TYR A 12 -2.43 -16.80 0.24
N TRP A 13 -2.02 -17.68 -0.67
CA TRP A 13 -2.30 -19.11 -0.57
C TRP A 13 -1.73 -19.73 0.71
N ASP A 14 -0.55 -19.30 1.13
CA ASP A 14 0.15 -19.85 2.29
C ASP A 14 -0.31 -19.23 3.63
N THR A 15 -0.95 -18.05 3.62
CA THR A 15 -1.26 -17.31 4.86
C THR A 15 -2.74 -17.04 5.13
N LEU A 16 -3.60 -17.12 4.12
CA LEU A 16 -5.03 -16.86 4.31
C LEU A 16 -5.77 -18.12 4.75
N VAL A 17 -6.60 -17.98 5.79
CA VAL A 17 -7.45 -19.08 6.29
C VAL A 17 -8.56 -19.46 5.30
N ASP A 18 -8.90 -18.56 4.39
CA ASP A 18 -9.94 -18.70 3.36
C ASP A 18 -9.34 -18.81 1.95
N ALA A 19 -8.07 -19.23 1.84
CA ALA A 19 -7.40 -19.42 0.55
C ALA A 19 -8.19 -20.36 -0.37
N ASP A 20 -8.70 -19.80 -1.47
CA ASP A 20 -9.42 -20.51 -2.52
C ASP A 20 -8.78 -20.26 -3.88
N LEU A 21 -8.71 -21.29 -4.72
CA LEU A 21 -8.03 -21.21 -6.01
C LEU A 21 -8.70 -20.19 -6.94
N GLY A 22 -10.02 -20.19 -7.00
CA GLY A 22 -10.78 -19.30 -7.87
C GLY A 22 -10.70 -17.86 -7.39
N ALA A 23 -11.07 -17.61 -6.13
CA ALA A 23 -11.09 -16.28 -5.54
C ALA A 23 -9.70 -15.63 -5.53
N ASN A 24 -8.66 -16.35 -5.10
CA ASN A 24 -7.29 -15.83 -5.05
C ASN A 24 -6.76 -15.52 -6.46
N THR A 25 -6.89 -16.46 -7.40
CA THR A 25 -6.37 -16.28 -8.77
C THR A 25 -7.07 -15.15 -9.51
N MET A 26 -8.41 -15.09 -9.44
CA MET A 26 -9.17 -14.04 -10.11
C MET A 26 -8.93 -12.66 -9.47
N GLY A 27 -8.85 -12.60 -8.13
CA GLY A 27 -8.56 -11.35 -7.42
C GLY A 27 -7.20 -10.75 -7.81
N TRP A 28 -6.15 -11.56 -7.87
CA TRP A 28 -4.83 -11.10 -8.28
C TRP A 28 -4.76 -10.72 -9.76
N GLN A 29 -5.44 -11.45 -10.66
CA GLN A 29 -5.54 -11.06 -12.07
C GLN A 29 -6.26 -9.71 -12.23
N TRP A 30 -7.40 -9.54 -11.56
CA TRP A 30 -8.18 -8.30 -11.58
C TRP A 30 -7.37 -7.11 -11.05
N ALA A 31 -6.68 -7.27 -9.91
CA ALA A 31 -5.79 -6.24 -9.37
C ALA A 31 -4.57 -5.97 -10.27
N GLY A 32 -4.11 -6.99 -11.01
CA GLY A 32 -3.05 -6.89 -12.02
C GLY A 32 -3.49 -6.25 -13.34
N GLY A 33 -4.76 -5.83 -13.47
CA GLY A 33 -5.29 -5.21 -14.69
C GLY A 33 -5.68 -6.21 -15.79
N CYS A 34 -5.83 -7.50 -15.46
CA CYS A 34 -6.25 -8.55 -16.39
C CYS A 34 -7.74 -8.86 -16.23
N GLY A 35 -8.46 -8.96 -17.36
CA GLY A 35 -9.90 -9.23 -17.40
C GLY A 35 -10.72 -8.00 -17.82
N ALA A 36 -11.93 -8.24 -18.34
CA ALA A 36 -12.78 -7.18 -18.90
C ALA A 36 -13.21 -6.14 -17.84
N ASP A 37 -13.40 -6.58 -16.59
CA ASP A 37 -13.88 -5.74 -15.49
C ASP A 37 -12.75 -5.15 -14.64
N ALA A 38 -11.49 -5.39 -15.01
CA ALA A 38 -10.34 -4.89 -14.26
C ALA A 38 -10.24 -3.36 -14.36
N ALA A 39 -9.91 -2.71 -13.25
CA ALA A 39 -9.53 -1.30 -13.29
C ALA A 39 -8.32 -1.16 -14.24
N PRO A 40 -8.33 -0.19 -15.19
CA PRO A 40 -7.24 -0.06 -16.14
C PRO A 40 -5.89 0.12 -15.42
N TYR A 41 -4.86 -0.61 -15.84
CA TYR A 41 -3.56 -0.67 -15.14
C TYR A 41 -2.87 0.69 -14.94
N PHE A 42 -3.18 1.69 -15.79
CA PHE A 42 -2.67 3.05 -15.62
C PHE A 42 -3.23 3.78 -14.38
N ARG A 43 -4.27 3.24 -13.73
CA ARG A 43 -4.80 3.74 -12.46
C ARG A 43 -3.97 3.21 -11.29
N VAL A 44 -2.88 3.92 -10.99
CA VAL A 44 -2.08 3.70 -9.78
C VAL A 44 -2.65 4.56 -8.65
N PHE A 45 -3.33 3.93 -7.70
CA PHE A 45 -3.90 4.64 -6.55
C PHE A 45 -2.83 5.04 -5.55
N ASN A 46 -3.00 6.21 -4.92
CA ASN A 46 -2.18 6.67 -3.81
C ASN A 46 -2.66 5.97 -2.51
N PRO A 47 -1.83 5.14 -1.85
CA PRO A 47 -2.20 4.48 -0.60
C PRO A 47 -2.60 5.46 0.51
N VAL A 48 -2.02 6.66 0.56
CA VAL A 48 -2.37 7.70 1.55
C VAL A 48 -3.83 8.12 1.39
N LEU A 49 -4.21 8.49 0.16
CA LEU A 49 -5.59 8.89 -0.14
C LEU A 49 -6.61 7.75 0.04
N GLN A 50 -6.18 6.48 -0.14
CA GLN A 50 -7.04 5.33 0.16
C GLN A 50 -7.18 5.14 1.68
N GLY A 51 -6.10 5.29 2.44
CA GLY A 51 -6.10 5.26 3.90
C GLY A 51 -7.02 6.32 4.49
N GLU A 52 -6.85 7.59 4.10
CA GLU A 52 -7.71 8.70 4.53
C GLU A 52 -9.19 8.46 4.22
N LYS A 53 -9.48 7.78 3.09
CA LYS A 53 -10.86 7.48 2.68
C LYS A 53 -11.49 6.33 3.48
N PHE A 54 -10.74 5.26 3.73
CA PHE A 54 -11.28 4.01 4.29
C PHE A 54 -10.98 3.81 5.79
N ASP A 55 -10.04 4.58 6.33
CA ASP A 55 -9.65 4.60 7.74
C ASP A 55 -9.37 6.07 8.16
N PRO A 56 -10.38 6.96 8.12
CA PRO A 56 -10.19 8.41 8.29
C PRO A 56 -9.57 8.77 9.65
N ASP A 57 -9.92 8.04 10.70
CA ASP A 57 -9.38 8.27 12.04
C ASP A 57 -8.04 7.58 12.26
N GLY A 58 -7.70 6.55 11.47
CA GLY A 58 -6.45 5.78 11.58
C GLY A 58 -6.54 4.58 12.53
N ASP A 59 -7.74 4.19 12.97
CA ASP A 59 -7.92 3.15 13.98
C ASP A 59 -7.45 1.78 13.52
N TYR A 60 -7.62 1.47 12.23
CA TYR A 60 -7.08 0.23 11.67
C TYR A 60 -5.56 0.24 11.70
N VAL A 61 -4.92 1.36 11.31
CA VAL A 61 -3.46 1.50 11.37
C VAL A 61 -2.96 1.36 12.81
N ARG A 62 -3.56 2.06 13.79
CA ARG A 62 -3.13 1.96 15.20
C ARG A 62 -3.23 0.56 15.77
N ARG A 63 -4.22 -0.22 15.32
CA ARG A 63 -4.42 -1.60 15.76
C ARG A 63 -3.31 -2.53 15.27
N TRP A 64 -2.88 -2.37 14.01
CA TRP A 64 -1.97 -3.31 13.35
C TRP A 64 -0.52 -2.81 13.25
N VAL A 65 -0.29 -1.52 13.50
CA VAL A 65 1.01 -0.84 13.50
C VAL A 65 1.13 -0.06 14.83
N PRO A 66 1.27 -0.76 15.98
CA PRO A 66 1.16 -0.16 17.31
C PRO A 66 2.25 0.89 17.61
N GLU A 67 3.38 0.85 16.92
CA GLU A 67 4.42 1.89 17.00
C GLU A 67 3.90 3.27 16.54
N LEU A 68 2.84 3.33 15.73
CA LEU A 68 2.19 4.56 15.29
C LEU A 68 0.96 4.95 16.13
N ALA A 69 0.64 4.18 17.19
CA ALA A 69 -0.63 4.33 17.93
C ALA A 69 -0.88 5.75 18.50
N LYS A 70 0.19 6.47 18.84
CA LYS A 70 0.11 7.83 19.40
C LYS A 70 0.13 8.95 18.36
N LEU A 71 0.31 8.61 17.09
CA LEU A 71 0.39 9.60 16.03
C LEU A 71 -1.01 10.17 15.74
N PRO A 72 -1.15 11.52 15.61
CA PRO A 72 -2.42 12.14 15.25
C PRO A 72 -2.94 11.62 13.90
N ALA A 73 -4.27 11.55 13.75
CA ALA A 73 -4.93 11.03 12.54
C ALA A 73 -4.48 11.76 11.26
N GLU A 74 -4.21 13.07 11.33
CA GLU A 74 -3.68 13.87 10.23
C GLU A 74 -2.40 13.29 9.60
N TRP A 75 -1.57 12.61 10.39
CA TRP A 75 -0.27 12.10 9.97
C TRP A 75 -0.21 10.58 9.90
N ILE A 76 -1.27 9.87 10.30
CA ILE A 76 -1.25 8.41 10.49
C ILE A 76 -0.98 7.63 9.19
N HIS A 77 -1.45 8.16 8.06
CA HIS A 77 -1.27 7.55 6.74
C HIS A 77 0.02 7.99 6.03
N GLN A 78 0.69 9.03 6.53
CA GLN A 78 1.93 9.58 5.97
C GLN A 78 2.90 10.09 7.06
N PRO A 79 3.37 9.22 7.96
CA PRO A 79 4.20 9.63 9.11
C PRO A 79 5.51 10.30 8.71
N TRP A 80 6.02 10.05 7.50
CA TRP A 80 7.24 10.67 6.99
C TRP A 80 7.09 12.16 6.62
N GLU A 81 5.87 12.68 6.51
CA GLU A 81 5.61 14.10 6.28
C GLU A 81 5.32 14.86 7.58
N ALA A 82 5.18 14.15 8.70
CA ALA A 82 4.88 14.75 9.99
C ALA A 82 6.01 15.67 10.48
N PRO A 83 5.68 16.83 11.08
CA PRO A 83 6.68 17.68 11.70
C PRO A 83 7.47 16.95 12.78
N MET A 84 8.76 17.29 12.93
CA MET A 84 9.65 16.63 13.90
C MET A 84 9.12 16.65 15.34
N HIS A 85 8.42 17.71 15.75
CA HIS A 85 7.86 17.81 17.09
C HIS A 85 6.69 16.83 17.30
N VAL A 86 5.82 16.64 16.30
CA VAL A 86 4.72 15.67 16.33
C VAL A 86 5.26 14.25 16.46
N LEU A 87 6.29 13.91 15.68
CA LEU A 87 6.96 12.61 15.78
C LEU A 87 7.62 12.40 17.15
N ALA A 88 8.26 13.44 17.70
CA ALA A 88 8.88 13.38 19.02
C ALA A 88 7.84 13.17 20.14
N GLU A 89 6.70 13.87 20.10
CA GLU A 89 5.60 13.70 21.05
C GLU A 89 4.96 12.31 20.98
N ALA A 90 4.82 11.76 19.77
CA ALA A 90 4.36 10.39 19.55
C ALA A 90 5.41 9.33 19.93
N GLY A 91 6.68 9.74 20.13
CA GLY A 91 7.79 8.85 20.47
C GLY A 91 8.33 8.05 19.27
N ILE A 92 8.18 8.55 18.05
CA ILE A 92 8.53 7.85 16.80
C ILE A 92 9.82 8.42 16.23
N LYS A 93 10.80 7.57 15.94
CA LYS A 93 11.99 7.90 15.15
C LYS A 93 11.95 7.17 13.81
N LEU A 94 11.77 7.93 12.74
CA LEU A 94 11.77 7.37 11.39
C LEU A 94 13.11 6.68 11.07
N GLY A 95 13.04 5.53 10.40
CA GLY A 95 14.18 4.67 10.10
C GLY A 95 14.63 3.75 11.25
N LYS A 96 14.10 3.95 12.46
CA LYS A 96 14.32 3.07 13.61
C LYS A 96 13.03 2.38 14.06
N ASP A 97 12.05 3.19 14.44
CA ASP A 97 10.78 2.70 15.01
C ASP A 97 9.75 2.46 13.90
N TYR A 98 9.76 3.30 12.86
CA TYR A 98 8.95 3.11 11.64
C TYR A 98 9.76 3.52 10.40
N PRO A 99 9.75 2.76 9.29
CA PRO A 99 10.60 3.05 8.14
C PRO A 99 10.11 4.27 7.34
N ALA A 100 11.03 4.89 6.60
CA ALA A 100 10.65 5.78 5.50
C ALA A 100 10.06 4.96 4.33
N PRO A 101 9.26 5.56 3.43
CA PRO A 101 8.73 4.86 2.26
C PRO A 101 9.85 4.23 1.43
N LEU A 102 9.72 2.93 1.13
CA LEU A 102 10.67 2.22 0.26
C LEU A 102 10.76 2.85 -1.15
N ILE A 103 9.64 3.36 -1.64
CA ILE A 103 9.55 4.06 -2.93
C ILE A 103 8.58 5.23 -2.73
N GLY A 104 9.00 6.44 -3.09
CA GLY A 104 8.12 7.61 -3.08
C GLY A 104 6.91 7.42 -4.00
N LEU A 105 5.75 7.97 -3.61
CA LEU A 105 4.47 7.73 -4.29
C LEU A 105 4.51 8.09 -5.78
N THR A 106 4.99 9.30 -6.10
CA THR A 106 5.16 9.77 -7.49
C THR A 106 6.15 8.89 -8.26
N ALA A 107 7.31 8.60 -7.66
CA ALA A 107 8.33 7.77 -8.30
C ALA A 107 7.82 6.35 -8.59
N GLY A 108 7.05 5.76 -7.67
CA GLY A 108 6.43 4.45 -7.83
C GLY A 108 5.39 4.44 -8.96
N ARG A 109 4.54 5.47 -9.02
CA ARG A 109 3.57 5.66 -10.10
C ARG A 109 4.27 5.81 -11.45
N ASP A 110 5.24 6.70 -11.57
CA ASP A 110 5.92 6.98 -12.83
C ASP A 110 6.69 5.76 -13.32
N ARG A 111 7.31 5.01 -12.41
CA ARG A 111 7.95 3.73 -12.74
C ARG A 111 6.95 2.73 -13.31
N ALA A 112 5.76 2.61 -12.73
CA ALA A 112 4.71 1.69 -13.22
C ALA A 112 4.18 2.10 -14.61
N LEU A 113 3.91 3.39 -14.81
CA LEU A 113 3.42 3.92 -16.08
C LEU A 113 4.48 3.82 -17.19
N LYS A 114 5.75 4.05 -16.86
CA LYS A 114 6.86 3.85 -17.80
C LYS A 114 6.96 2.40 -18.25
N ALA A 115 6.83 1.45 -17.32
CA ALA A 115 6.83 0.03 -17.64
C ALA A 115 5.65 -0.35 -18.55
N LEU A 116 4.44 0.13 -18.22
CA LEU A 116 3.24 -0.08 -19.05
C LEU A 116 3.42 0.44 -20.48
N LYS A 117 3.95 1.65 -20.65
CA LYS A 117 4.21 2.24 -21.97
C LYS A 117 5.24 1.42 -22.78
N GLY A 118 6.16 0.74 -22.10
CA GLY A 118 7.17 -0.12 -22.73
C GLY A 118 6.68 -1.52 -23.10
N MET A 119 5.52 -1.94 -22.60
CA MET A 119 4.91 -3.21 -23.00
C MET A 119 4.34 -3.06 -24.41
N ARG A 120 4.83 -3.89 -25.34
CA ARG A 120 4.23 -4.01 -26.67
C ARG A 120 2.88 -4.72 -26.55
N PRO A 121 1.88 -4.34 -27.36
CA PRO A 121 0.61 -5.07 -27.43
C PRO A 121 0.82 -6.51 -27.86
#